data_AF-F9Q7N0-F1
#
_entry.id   AF-F9Q7N0-F1
#
_cell.length_a   1.000
_cell.length_b   1.000
_cell.length_c   1.000
_cell.angle_alpha   90.00
_cell.angle_beta   90.00
_cell.angle_gamma   90.00
#
_symmetry.space_group_name_H-M   'P 1'
#
loop_
_entity.id
_entity.type
_entity.pdbx_description
1 polymer ?
#
loop_
_entity_poly.entity_id
_entity_poly.type
_entity_poly.pdbx_seq_one_letter_code
_entity_poly.pdbx_strand_id
1 'polypeptide(L)'
;MALTATADYATRQDILTLLHLQSPHQYIGSFDRPNIRYTLQEKFKPMEQLLRFVQAQKGKSGIIYCNSRNKVERIAESLRHKGIAAAAYHAGMEIAVREKVQQDFQRDNIQVVVATIAFGMGINKSNVRFVAHFDLPKSIESYYQETGRAGRDDLPAEAVLFYEPSDYAWQQKMLLEKPETPQRQIEQHKLEAIGEFAESQTCRRLVLLNYFGEHRQTPCQNCDICLDPPKNTMA
;
A
#
# COMPACT_ATOMS: atom_id res chain seq x y z
N MET A 1 7.98 13.22 24.01
CA MET A 1 8.57 12.36 22.97
C MET A 1 7.46 11.94 22.02
N ALA A 2 7.65 12.08 20.71
CA ALA A 2 6.70 11.64 19.69
C ALA A 2 7.39 10.64 18.75
N LEU A 3 6.71 9.54 18.41
CA LEU A 3 7.23 8.52 17.51
C LEU A 3 6.19 8.22 16.44
N THR A 4 6.64 8.11 15.19
CA THR A 4 5.81 7.72 14.04
C THR A 4 6.68 6.95 13.04
N ALA A 5 6.07 5.98 12.36
CA ALA A 5 6.75 5.20 11.32
C ALA A 5 6.65 5.86 9.93
N THR A 6 5.67 6.76 9.75
CA THR A 6 5.34 7.37 8.46
C THR A 6 4.95 8.82 8.68
N ALA A 7 5.85 9.75 8.35
CA ALA A 7 5.57 11.18 8.36
C ALA A 7 6.43 11.87 7.30
N ASP A 8 5.75 12.45 6.31
CA ASP A 8 6.35 13.38 5.36
C ASP A 8 6.71 14.70 6.05
N TYR A 9 7.27 15.65 5.30
CA TYR A 9 7.68 16.93 5.88
C TYR A 9 6.52 17.69 6.54
N ALA A 10 5.37 17.76 5.87
CA ALA A 10 4.18 18.45 6.39
C ALA A 10 3.69 17.82 7.69
N THR A 11 3.53 16.49 7.72
CA THR A 11 3.09 15.76 8.92
C THR A 11 4.08 15.94 10.08
N ARG A 12 5.39 16.02 9.81
CA ARG A 12 6.38 16.32 10.85
C ARG A 12 6.18 17.72 11.46
N GLN A 13 5.91 18.74 10.64
CA GLN A 13 5.63 20.09 11.14
C GLN A 13 4.34 20.14 11.98
N ASP A 14 3.31 19.41 11.56
CA ASP A 14 2.05 19.30 12.31
C ASP A 14 2.28 18.65 13.69
N ILE A 15 3.07 17.56 13.76
CA ILE A 15 3.42 16.90 15.02
C ILE A 15 4.14 17.87 15.97
N LEU A 16 5.11 18.64 15.47
CA LEU A 16 5.84 19.62 16.27
C LEU A 16 4.90 20.69 16.83
N THR A 17 3.99 21.18 15.99
CA THR A 17 3.04 22.25 16.33
C THR A 17 2.00 21.78 17.34
N LEU A 18 1.31 20.67 17.04
CA LEU A 18 0.19 20.15 17.83
C LEU A 18 0.61 19.58 19.19
N LEU A 19 1.82 19.04 19.28
CA LEU A 19 2.36 18.52 20.55
C LEU A 19 3.21 19.56 21.30
N HIS A 20 3.27 20.79 20.80
CA HIS A 20 4.05 21.90 21.37
C HIS A 20 5.51 21.51 21.67
N LEU A 21 6.13 20.75 20.77
CA LEU A 21 7.52 20.31 20.93
C LEU A 21 8.46 21.45 20.54
N GLN A 22 9.06 22.10 21.54
CA GLN A 22 10.00 23.19 21.32
C GLN A 22 11.42 22.63 21.10
N SER A 23 11.98 22.88 19.92
CA SER A 23 13.34 22.47 19.50
C SER A 23 13.71 21.02 19.91
N PRO A 24 12.87 20.01 19.60
CA PRO A 24 13.20 18.63 19.96
C PRO A 24 14.37 18.13 19.12
N HIS A 25 15.12 17.16 19.66
CA HIS A 25 15.99 16.35 18.83
C HIS A 25 15.15 15.55 17.83
N GLN A 26 15.42 15.74 16.53
CA GLN A 26 14.72 15.06 15.45
C GLN A 26 15.62 13.98 14.85
N TYR A 27 15.20 12.72 14.97
CA TYR A 27 15.83 11.60 14.31
C TYR A 27 14.90 11.07 13.22
N ILE A 28 15.38 11.06 11.98
CA ILE A 28 14.65 10.55 10.83
C ILE A 28 15.45 9.36 10.29
N GLY A 29 14.91 8.16 10.47
CA GLY A 29 15.48 6.96 9.87
C GLY A 29 15.22 6.91 8.36
N SER A 30 15.95 6.04 7.67
CA SER A 30 15.73 5.77 6.23
C SER A 30 14.32 5.21 5.99
N PHE A 31 13.67 5.71 4.95
CA PHE A 31 12.42 5.17 4.40
C PHE A 31 12.69 4.01 3.41
N ASP A 32 13.95 3.73 3.08
CA ASP A 32 14.31 2.64 2.18
C ASP A 32 14.05 1.25 2.80
N ARG A 33 13.29 0.43 2.08
CA ARG A 33 13.05 -1.00 2.34
C ARG A 33 13.56 -1.84 1.18
N PRO A 34 14.88 -2.08 1.07
CA PRO A 34 15.50 -2.62 -0.15
C PRO A 34 15.00 -4.02 -0.50
N ASN A 35 14.54 -4.79 0.50
CA ASN A 35 14.00 -6.13 0.34
C ASN A 35 12.57 -6.17 -0.25
N ILE A 36 11.85 -5.05 -0.28
CA ILE A 36 10.52 -4.95 -0.89
C ILE A 36 10.67 -4.53 -2.35
N ARG A 37 10.30 -5.39 -3.30
CA ARG A 37 10.16 -5.02 -4.71
C ARG A 37 8.84 -4.29 -4.93
N TYR A 38 8.88 -3.13 -5.58
CA TYR A 38 7.67 -2.37 -5.96
C TYR A 38 7.34 -2.62 -7.43
N THR A 39 6.12 -3.06 -7.70
CA THR A 39 5.63 -3.40 -9.04
C THR A 39 4.28 -2.73 -9.27
N LEU A 40 4.07 -2.16 -10.45
CA LEU A 40 2.74 -1.76 -10.92
C LEU A 40 2.31 -2.67 -12.06
N GLN A 41 1.06 -3.11 -12.03
CA GLN A 41 0.46 -3.89 -13.10
C GLN A 41 -0.79 -3.19 -13.59
N GLU A 42 -0.83 -2.88 -14.89
CA GLU A 42 -2.03 -2.34 -15.52
C GLU A 42 -3.19 -3.33 -15.45
N LYS A 43 -4.37 -2.83 -15.07
CA LYS A 43 -5.56 -3.67 -14.95
C LYS A 43 -6.05 -4.10 -16.33
N PHE A 44 -6.10 -5.42 -16.51
CA PHE A 44 -6.77 -6.07 -17.64
C PHE A 44 -7.32 -7.40 -17.15
N LYS A 45 -8.65 -7.51 -17.07
CA LYS A 45 -9.31 -8.62 -16.35
C LYS A 45 -8.73 -8.77 -14.93
N PRO A 46 -8.84 -7.73 -14.07
CA PRO A 46 -8.05 -7.61 -12.85
C PRO A 46 -8.26 -8.75 -11.85
N MET A 47 -9.46 -9.33 -11.80
CA MET A 47 -9.71 -10.54 -10.98
C MET A 47 -8.86 -11.73 -11.42
N GLU A 48 -8.72 -11.97 -12.72
CA GLU A 48 -7.88 -13.05 -13.25
C GLU A 48 -6.40 -12.78 -12.99
N GLN A 49 -5.96 -11.52 -13.16
CA GLN A 49 -4.58 -11.11 -12.88
C GLN A 49 -4.24 -11.31 -11.40
N LEU A 50 -5.11 -10.88 -10.48
CA LEU A 50 -4.93 -11.05 -9.04
C LEU A 50 -4.85 -12.54 -8.67
N LEU A 51 -5.77 -13.36 -9.15
CA LEU A 51 -5.77 -14.80 -8.87
C LEU A 51 -4.49 -15.47 -9.38
N ARG A 52 -4.06 -15.13 -10.60
CA ARG A 52 -2.80 -15.62 -11.18
C ARG A 52 -1.59 -15.17 -10.37
N PHE A 53 -1.57 -13.91 -9.94
CA PHE A 53 -0.52 -13.37 -9.08
C PHE A 53 -0.44 -14.16 -7.78
N VAL A 54 -1.55 -14.33 -7.05
CA VAL A 54 -1.56 -15.07 -5.77
C VAL A 54 -1.16 -16.54 -5.95
N GLN A 55 -1.60 -17.19 -7.03
CA GLN A 55 -1.17 -18.56 -7.34
C GLN A 55 0.34 -18.65 -7.60
N ALA A 56 0.92 -17.68 -8.30
CA ALA A 56 2.36 -17.60 -8.54
C ALA A 56 3.18 -17.40 -7.25
N GLN A 57 2.56 -16.93 -6.17
CA GLN A 57 3.21 -16.82 -4.86
C GLN A 57 3.42 -18.17 -4.15
N LYS A 58 2.93 -19.30 -4.70
CA LYS A 58 3.22 -20.67 -4.24
C LYS A 58 3.04 -20.87 -2.72
N GLY A 59 1.90 -20.44 -2.19
CA GLY A 59 1.55 -20.63 -0.77
C GLY A 59 2.13 -19.59 0.19
N LYS A 60 2.88 -18.60 -0.29
CA LYS A 60 3.39 -17.52 0.55
C LYS A 60 2.26 -16.67 1.15
N SER A 61 2.49 -16.17 2.37
CA SER A 61 1.56 -15.30 3.08
C SER A 61 1.47 -13.90 2.45
N GLY A 62 0.28 -13.31 2.39
CA GLY A 62 0.11 -11.98 1.84
C GLY A 62 -1.17 -11.25 2.27
N ILE A 63 -1.21 -9.96 1.93
CA ILE A 63 -2.33 -9.06 2.20
C ILE A 63 -2.82 -8.47 0.88
N ILE A 64 -4.13 -8.37 0.69
CA ILE A 64 -4.75 -7.74 -0.48
C ILE A 64 -5.62 -6.58 -0.02
N TYR A 65 -5.27 -5.35 -0.38
CA TYR A 65 -6.04 -4.14 -0.04
C TYR A 65 -7.05 -3.76 -1.12
N CYS A 66 -8.26 -3.43 -0.69
CA CYS A 66 -9.38 -2.99 -1.52
C CYS A 66 -10.11 -1.81 -0.85
N ASN A 67 -10.77 -0.96 -1.65
CA ASN A 67 -11.44 0.23 -1.15
C ASN A 67 -12.89 0.02 -0.68
N SER A 68 -13.48 -1.17 -0.89
CA SER A 68 -14.86 -1.46 -0.46
C SER A 68 -15.02 -2.84 0.19
N ARG A 69 -15.95 -2.93 1.14
CA ARG A 69 -16.28 -4.17 1.87
C ARG A 69 -16.75 -5.27 0.93
N ASN A 70 -17.64 -4.94 -0.01
CA ASN A 70 -18.16 -5.89 -0.99
C ASN A 70 -17.03 -6.50 -1.85
N LYS A 71 -16.02 -5.70 -2.22
CA LYS A 71 -14.89 -6.18 -3.01
C LYS A 71 -13.98 -7.09 -2.19
N VAL A 72 -13.74 -6.74 -0.93
CA VAL A 72 -13.01 -7.59 0.04
C VAL A 72 -13.65 -8.97 0.13
N GLU A 73 -14.95 -9.04 0.36
CA GLU A 73 -15.67 -10.31 0.49
C GLU A 73 -15.62 -11.12 -0.82
N ARG A 74 -15.90 -10.49 -1.95
CA ARG A 74 -15.89 -11.15 -3.27
C ARG A 74 -14.52 -11.72 -3.64
N ILE A 75 -13.44 -10.98 -3.37
CA ILE A 75 -12.08 -11.46 -3.64
C ILE A 75 -11.71 -12.60 -2.70
N ALA A 76 -12.02 -12.48 -1.41
CA ALA A 76 -11.76 -13.54 -0.44
C ALA A 76 -12.48 -14.85 -0.82
N GLU A 77 -13.76 -14.76 -1.23
CA GLU A 77 -14.53 -15.89 -1.76
C GLU A 77 -13.90 -16.48 -3.03
N SER A 78 -13.51 -15.65 -3.99
CA SER A 78 -12.86 -16.10 -5.23
C SER A 78 -11.56 -16.85 -4.97
N LEU A 79 -10.76 -16.40 -3.99
CA LEU A 79 -9.53 -17.08 -3.58
C LEU A 79 -9.84 -18.44 -2.93
N ARG A 80 -10.84 -18.51 -2.05
CA ARG A 80 -11.27 -19.77 -1.43
C ARG A 80 -11.76 -20.79 -2.46
N HIS A 81 -12.50 -20.36 -3.48
CA HIS A 81 -12.90 -21.23 -4.61
C HIS A 81 -11.71 -21.78 -5.41
N LYS A 82 -10.55 -21.13 -5.35
CA LYS A 82 -9.29 -21.60 -5.95
C LYS A 82 -8.43 -22.42 -4.97
N GLY A 83 -8.97 -22.78 -3.81
CA GLY A 83 -8.28 -23.58 -2.78
C GLY A 83 -7.26 -22.79 -1.96
N ILE A 84 -7.28 -21.46 -2.01
CA ILE A 84 -6.37 -20.61 -1.23
C ILE A 84 -7.03 -20.32 0.12
N ALA A 85 -6.28 -20.55 1.21
CA ALA A 85 -6.72 -20.22 2.56
C ALA A 85 -6.79 -18.69 2.73
N ALA A 86 -7.96 -18.11 2.42
CA ALA A 86 -8.18 -16.67 2.39
C ALA A 86 -9.36 -16.21 3.25
N ALA A 87 -9.18 -15.10 3.95
CA ALA A 87 -10.22 -14.47 4.78
C ALA A 87 -10.42 -12.99 4.45
N ALA A 88 -11.65 -12.52 4.59
CA ALA A 88 -12.00 -11.11 4.54
C ALA A 88 -11.67 -10.43 5.89
N TYR A 89 -11.33 -9.14 5.84
CA TYR A 89 -11.17 -8.29 7.02
C TYR A 89 -11.63 -6.87 6.73
N HIS A 90 -12.68 -6.41 7.40
CA HIS A 90 -13.11 -5.01 7.30
C HIS A 90 -13.89 -4.55 8.53
N ALA A 91 -14.05 -3.23 8.69
CA ALA A 91 -14.70 -2.61 9.84
C ALA A 91 -16.19 -2.97 10.04
N GLY A 92 -16.84 -3.58 9.05
CA GLY A 92 -18.22 -4.08 9.19
C GLY A 92 -18.34 -5.48 9.81
N MET A 93 -17.23 -6.14 10.16
CA MET A 93 -17.24 -7.45 10.80
C MET A 93 -17.29 -7.31 12.33
N GLU A 94 -17.93 -8.28 12.98
CA GLU A 94 -17.87 -8.45 14.43
C GLU A 94 -16.42 -8.49 14.95
N ILE A 95 -16.19 -7.86 16.10
CA ILE A 95 -14.86 -7.72 16.70
C ILE A 95 -14.20 -9.10 16.90
N ALA A 96 -14.94 -10.07 17.45
CA ALA A 96 -14.44 -11.42 17.68
C ALA A 96 -14.00 -12.13 16.39
N VAL A 97 -14.66 -11.87 15.26
CA VAL A 97 -14.29 -12.44 13.96
C VAL A 97 -13.02 -11.78 13.43
N ARG A 98 -12.89 -10.45 13.57
CA ARG A 98 -11.66 -9.72 13.20
C ARG A 98 -10.46 -10.21 14.00
N GLU A 99 -10.61 -10.40 15.30
CA GLU A 99 -9.57 -10.94 16.18
C GLU A 99 -9.16 -12.34 15.77
N LYS A 100 -10.13 -13.22 15.47
CA LYS A 100 -9.85 -14.57 14.97
C LYS A 100 -9.06 -14.55 13.67
N VAL A 101 -9.48 -13.77 12.67
CA VAL A 101 -8.76 -13.66 11.39
C VAL A 101 -7.34 -13.15 11.60
N GLN A 102 -7.15 -12.16 12.48
CA GLN A 102 -5.82 -11.64 12.80
C GLN A 102 -4.93 -12.69 13.46
N GLN A 103 -5.45 -13.46 14.42
CA GLN A 103 -4.72 -14.54 15.09
C GLN A 103 -4.37 -15.67 14.11
N ASP A 104 -5.33 -16.10 13.30
CA ASP A 104 -5.13 -17.16 12.31
C ASP A 104 -4.13 -16.75 11.23
N PHE A 105 -4.14 -15.49 10.80
CA PHE A 105 -3.12 -14.96 9.88
C PHE A 105 -1.72 -14.92 10.53
N GLN A 106 -1.64 -14.48 11.80
CA GLN A 106 -0.37 -14.48 12.53
C GLN A 106 0.22 -15.90 12.66
N ARG A 107 -0.62 -16.90 12.90
CA ARG A 107 -0.25 -18.32 13.07
C ARG A 107 -0.07 -19.11 11.77
N ASP A 108 -0.17 -18.45 10.60
CA ASP A 108 -0.10 -19.10 9.28
C ASP A 108 -1.25 -20.09 9.00
N ASN A 109 -2.35 -20.03 9.75
CA ASN A 109 -3.59 -20.77 9.46
C ASN A 109 -4.34 -20.17 8.25
N ILE A 110 -4.16 -18.87 8.01
CA ILE A 110 -4.67 -18.15 6.84
C ILE A 110 -3.48 -17.69 6.01
N GLN A 111 -3.46 -18.06 4.73
CA GLN A 111 -2.43 -17.63 3.81
C GLN A 111 -2.61 -16.17 3.42
N VAL A 112 -3.82 -15.76 3.06
CA VAL A 112 -4.11 -14.44 2.48
C VAL A 112 -5.22 -13.73 3.24
N VAL A 113 -4.96 -12.51 3.70
CA VAL A 113 -6.03 -11.62 4.20
C VAL A 113 -6.37 -10.61 3.13
N VAL A 114 -7.64 -10.56 2.75
CA VAL A 114 -8.20 -9.52 1.88
C VAL A 114 -8.85 -8.48 2.79
N ALA A 115 -8.50 -7.21 2.63
CA ALA A 115 -8.88 -6.20 3.61
C ALA A 115 -9.17 -4.82 3.03
N THR A 116 -9.94 -4.04 3.78
CA THR A 116 -9.88 -2.57 3.67
C THR A 116 -8.75 -2.02 4.55
N ILE A 117 -8.56 -0.70 4.55
CA ILE A 117 -7.63 0.02 5.43
C ILE A 117 -7.80 -0.29 6.93
N ALA A 118 -8.93 -0.90 7.33
CA ALA A 118 -9.16 -1.37 8.70
C ALA A 118 -8.13 -2.41 9.17
N PHE A 119 -7.49 -3.14 8.26
CA PHE A 119 -6.43 -4.11 8.57
C PHE A 119 -5.07 -3.40 8.65
N GLY A 120 -4.94 -2.50 9.63
CA GLY A 120 -3.85 -1.53 9.71
C GLY A 120 -3.04 -1.60 11.01
N MET A 121 -3.62 -1.23 12.13
CA MET A 121 -2.86 -1.15 13.39
C MET A 121 -2.77 -2.53 14.06
N GLY A 122 -1.59 -2.90 14.57
CA GLY A 122 -1.42 -4.10 15.41
C GLY A 122 -1.07 -5.43 14.69
N ILE A 123 -0.93 -5.44 13.37
CA ILE A 123 -0.41 -6.63 12.68
C ILE A 123 1.11 -6.64 12.84
N ASN A 124 1.61 -7.61 13.62
CA ASN A 124 3.03 -7.90 13.75
C ASN A 124 3.36 -9.31 13.24
N LYS A 125 3.20 -9.50 11.93
CA LYS A 125 3.60 -10.73 11.23
C LYS A 125 4.87 -10.42 10.43
N SER A 126 5.98 -11.06 10.78
CA SER A 126 7.28 -10.79 10.16
C SER A 126 7.36 -11.31 8.71
N ASN A 127 6.70 -12.44 8.46
CA ASN A 127 6.85 -13.23 7.25
C ASN A 127 5.81 -12.95 6.14
N VAL A 128 5.24 -11.74 6.07
CA VAL A 128 4.37 -11.33 4.95
C VAL A 128 5.22 -11.17 3.69
N ARG A 129 4.91 -11.94 2.64
CA ARG A 129 5.72 -12.00 1.40
C ARG A 129 5.19 -11.14 0.28
N PHE A 130 3.91 -10.80 0.30
CA PHE A 130 3.38 -9.83 -0.64
C PHE A 130 2.30 -8.95 -0.03
N VAL A 131 2.22 -7.74 -0.54
CA VAL A 131 1.08 -6.84 -0.37
C VAL A 131 0.58 -6.48 -1.76
N ALA A 132 -0.69 -6.72 -2.04
CA ALA A 132 -1.32 -6.36 -3.30
C ALA A 132 -2.37 -5.28 -3.07
N HIS A 133 -2.28 -4.18 -3.79
CA HIS A 133 -3.32 -3.16 -3.85
C HIS A 133 -4.16 -3.42 -5.08
N PHE A 134 -5.38 -3.91 -4.88
CA PHE A 134 -6.32 -4.11 -5.98
C PHE A 134 -6.98 -2.79 -6.41
N ASP A 135 -7.00 -1.81 -5.52
CA ASP A 135 -7.47 -0.45 -5.78
C ASP A 135 -6.38 0.56 -5.39
N LEU A 136 -6.35 1.69 -6.08
CA LEU A 136 -5.43 2.79 -5.77
C LEU A 136 -5.61 3.25 -4.31
N PRO A 137 -4.54 3.36 -3.51
CA PRO A 137 -4.58 4.00 -2.20
C PRO A 137 -4.93 5.49 -2.32
N LYS A 138 -5.38 6.10 -1.22
CA LYS A 138 -5.73 7.54 -1.22
C LYS A 138 -4.51 8.47 -1.16
N SER A 139 -3.33 7.95 -0.80
CA SER A 139 -2.10 8.72 -0.67
C SER A 139 -0.86 7.83 -0.67
N ILE A 140 0.32 8.45 -0.85
CA ILE A 140 1.61 7.76 -0.74
C ILE A 140 1.86 7.28 0.69
N GLU A 141 1.42 7.99 1.73
CA GLU A 141 1.61 7.55 3.12
C GLU A 141 0.81 6.28 3.42
N SER A 142 -0.45 6.19 2.96
CA SER A 142 -1.23 4.95 3.07
C SER A 142 -0.54 3.83 2.32
N TYR A 143 -0.15 4.05 1.06
CA TYR A 143 0.56 3.05 0.25
C TYR A 143 1.84 2.56 0.92
N TYR A 144 2.68 3.46 1.41
CA TYR A 144 3.95 3.14 2.06
C TYR A 144 3.74 2.39 3.38
N GLN A 145 2.77 2.81 4.21
CA GLN A 145 2.45 2.11 5.45
C GLN A 145 1.93 0.69 5.21
N GLU A 146 1.09 0.52 4.18
CA GLU A 146 0.47 -0.75 3.82
C GLU A 146 1.47 -1.72 3.20
N THR A 147 2.25 -1.26 2.21
CA THR A 147 3.33 -2.07 1.59
C THR A 147 4.44 -2.40 2.57
N GLY A 148 4.75 -1.51 3.52
CA GLY A 148 5.74 -1.72 4.58
C GLY A 148 5.43 -2.87 5.55
N ARG A 149 4.24 -3.46 5.47
CA ARG A 149 3.87 -4.70 6.19
C ARG A 149 4.59 -5.92 5.65
N ALA A 150 5.01 -5.88 4.39
CA ALA A 150 5.78 -6.93 3.76
C ALA A 150 7.22 -6.97 4.29
N GLY A 151 7.80 -8.17 4.31
CA GLY A 151 9.25 -8.35 4.45
C GLY A 151 9.84 -7.78 5.74
N ARG A 152 9.15 -7.85 6.88
CA ARG A 152 9.66 -7.33 8.16
C ARG A 152 10.78 -8.17 8.78
N ASP A 153 11.00 -9.35 8.21
CA ASP A 153 12.16 -10.23 8.43
C ASP A 153 13.32 -9.92 7.47
N ASP A 154 13.26 -8.80 6.74
CA ASP A 154 14.22 -8.36 5.72
C ASP A 154 14.44 -9.32 4.55
N LEU A 155 13.64 -10.38 4.47
CA LEU A 155 13.64 -11.30 3.34
C LEU A 155 12.90 -10.70 2.14
N PRO A 156 13.17 -11.17 0.91
CA PRO A 156 12.52 -10.67 -0.30
C PRO A 156 11.00 -10.72 -0.22
N ALA A 157 10.37 -9.59 -0.51
CA ALA A 157 8.92 -9.44 -0.55
C ALA A 157 8.49 -8.53 -1.70
N GLU A 158 7.21 -8.55 -2.06
CA GLU A 158 6.69 -7.83 -3.22
C GLU A 158 5.47 -6.98 -2.87
N ALA A 159 5.49 -5.71 -3.27
CA ALA A 159 4.36 -4.80 -3.26
C ALA A 159 3.88 -4.64 -4.71
N VAL A 160 2.66 -5.09 -5.01
CA VAL A 160 2.05 -4.93 -6.34
C VAL A 160 0.86 -3.99 -6.27
N LEU A 161 0.82 -3.00 -7.16
CA LEU A 161 -0.35 -2.13 -7.36
C LEU A 161 -1.02 -2.49 -8.68
N PHE A 162 -2.26 -2.96 -8.64
CA PHE A 162 -3.11 -3.08 -9.82
C PHE A 162 -3.75 -1.73 -10.09
N TYR A 163 -3.47 -1.12 -11.24
CA TYR A 163 -3.87 0.25 -11.54
C TYR A 163 -4.47 0.41 -12.93
N GLU A 164 -5.46 1.28 -13.03
CA GLU A 164 -5.91 1.90 -14.29
C GLU A 164 -6.24 3.38 -14.04
N PRO A 165 -6.13 4.25 -15.06
CA PRO A 165 -6.42 5.69 -14.90
C PRO A 165 -7.84 5.99 -14.37
N SER A 166 -8.80 5.09 -14.65
CA SER A 166 -10.18 5.23 -14.18
C SER A 166 -10.31 5.14 -12.64
N ASP A 167 -9.38 4.44 -11.96
CA ASP A 167 -9.33 4.39 -10.49
C ASP A 167 -9.06 5.78 -9.90
N TYR A 168 -8.07 6.49 -10.46
CA TYR A 168 -7.73 7.85 -10.05
C TYR A 168 -8.88 8.81 -10.33
N ALA A 169 -9.42 8.78 -11.56
CA ALA A 169 -10.53 9.65 -11.96
C ALA A 169 -11.76 9.47 -11.06
N TRP A 170 -12.08 8.23 -10.67
CA TRP A 170 -13.17 7.96 -9.73
C TRP A 170 -12.90 8.56 -8.34
N GLN A 171 -11.70 8.38 -7.79
CA GLN A 171 -11.36 8.97 -6.48
C GLN A 171 -11.37 10.48 -6.51
N GLN A 172 -10.86 11.09 -7.58
CA GLN A 172 -10.84 12.54 -7.75
C GLN A 172 -12.27 13.08 -7.81
N LYS A 173 -13.16 12.44 -8.57
CA LYS A 173 -14.58 12.80 -8.61
C LYS A 173 -15.22 12.76 -7.21
N MET A 174 -15.04 11.66 -6.48
CA MET A 174 -15.59 11.50 -5.12
C MET A 174 -15.03 12.53 -4.14
N LEU A 175 -13.78 12.96 -4.33
CA LEU A 175 -13.17 14.01 -3.51
C LEU A 175 -13.79 15.38 -3.83
N LEU A 176 -13.98 15.72 -5.10
CA LEU A 176 -14.55 17.00 -5.55
C LEU A 176 -16.03 17.17 -5.18
N GLU A 177 -16.77 16.08 -4.97
CA GLU A 177 -18.13 16.10 -4.44
C GLU A 177 -18.18 16.54 -2.95
N LYS A 178 -17.08 16.48 -2.22
CA LYS A 178 -17.01 16.99 -0.84
C LYS A 178 -16.95 18.53 -0.82
N PRO A 179 -17.42 19.17 0.27
CA PRO A 179 -17.29 20.62 0.45
C PRO A 179 -15.84 21.10 0.35
N GLU A 180 -15.62 22.24 -0.31
CA GLU A 180 -14.30 22.88 -0.36
C GLU A 180 -13.86 23.32 1.03
N THR A 181 -12.75 22.75 1.50
CA THR A 181 -12.16 22.99 2.82
C THR A 181 -10.64 22.89 2.70
N PRO A 182 -9.85 23.49 3.61
CA PRO A 182 -8.40 23.27 3.65
C PRO A 182 -8.02 21.78 3.71
N GLN A 183 -8.82 20.98 4.42
CA GLN A 183 -8.63 19.53 4.47
C GLN A 183 -8.84 18.85 3.11
N ARG A 184 -9.83 19.28 2.32
CA ARG A 184 -10.05 18.76 0.96
C ARG A 184 -8.86 19.06 0.06
N GLN A 185 -8.26 20.24 0.17
CA GLN A 185 -7.07 20.62 -0.61
C GLN A 185 -5.86 19.73 -0.26
N ILE A 186 -5.66 19.43 1.03
CA ILE A 186 -4.62 18.48 1.47
C ILE A 186 -4.90 17.08 0.91
N GLU A 187 -6.13 16.58 1.01
CA GLU A 187 -6.51 15.29 0.43
C GLU A 187 -6.30 15.25 -1.08
N GLN A 188 -6.54 16.37 -1.78
CA GLN A 188 -6.34 16.49 -3.22
C GLN A 188 -4.87 16.37 -3.59
N HIS A 189 -3.99 17.12 -2.93
CA HIS A 189 -2.54 17.02 -3.17
C HIS A 189 -1.99 15.63 -2.89
N LYS A 190 -2.51 14.96 -1.86
CA LYS A 190 -2.14 13.57 -1.55
C LYS A 190 -2.60 12.59 -2.62
N LEU A 191 -3.80 12.79 -3.16
CA LEU A 191 -4.34 11.99 -4.25
C LEU A 191 -3.55 12.21 -5.55
N GLU A 192 -3.23 13.46 -5.88
CA GLU A 192 -2.37 13.85 -7.01
C GLU A 192 -1.02 13.12 -6.93
N ALA A 193 -0.35 13.16 -5.77
CA ALA A 193 0.94 12.52 -5.59
C ALA A 193 0.91 10.98 -5.79
N ILE A 194 -0.13 10.28 -5.32
CA ILE A 194 -0.24 8.83 -5.56
C ILE A 194 -0.61 8.51 -7.02
N GLY A 195 -1.33 9.40 -7.71
CA GLY A 195 -1.55 9.34 -9.15
C GLY A 195 -0.24 9.47 -9.93
N GLU A 196 0.56 10.50 -9.63
CA GLU A 196 1.89 10.70 -10.22
C GLU A 196 2.84 9.51 -9.95
N PHE A 197 2.79 8.93 -8.75
CA PHE A 197 3.53 7.70 -8.45
C PHE A 197 3.15 6.54 -9.37
N ALA A 198 1.85 6.36 -9.64
CA ALA A 198 1.36 5.29 -10.51
C ALA A 198 1.76 5.52 -11.98
N GLU A 199 1.71 6.75 -12.46
CA GLU A 199 2.03 7.10 -13.85
C GLU A 199 3.52 7.39 -14.11
N SER A 200 4.33 7.47 -13.05
CA SER A 200 5.77 7.73 -13.16
C SER A 200 6.47 6.75 -14.11
N GLN A 201 7.42 7.27 -14.89
CA GLN A 201 8.33 6.51 -15.73
C GLN A 201 9.74 6.42 -15.15
N THR A 202 9.90 6.81 -13.88
CA THR A 202 11.18 6.75 -13.14
C THR A 202 11.09 5.70 -12.04
N CYS A 203 12.24 5.29 -11.48
CA CYS A 203 12.31 4.30 -10.42
C CYS A 203 11.28 4.55 -9.30
N ARG A 204 10.35 3.62 -9.09
CA ARG A 204 9.27 3.73 -8.08
C ARG A 204 9.80 4.08 -6.69
N ARG A 205 10.92 3.46 -6.30
CA ARG A 205 11.56 3.71 -5.01
C ARG A 205 12.06 5.15 -4.90
N LEU A 206 12.62 5.72 -5.96
CA LEU A 206 13.05 7.11 -5.93
C LEU A 206 11.87 8.05 -5.71
N VAL A 207 10.72 7.80 -6.35
CA VAL A 207 9.51 8.60 -6.13
C VAL A 207 9.10 8.55 -4.65
N LEU A 208 9.03 7.35 -4.06
CA LEU A 208 8.66 7.18 -2.65
C LEU A 208 9.65 7.87 -1.70
N LEU A 209 10.95 7.69 -1.88
CA LEU A 209 11.97 8.27 -1.00
C LEU A 209 11.97 9.80 -1.08
N ASN A 210 11.91 10.35 -2.30
CA ASN A 210 11.87 11.80 -2.50
C ASN A 210 10.60 12.43 -1.91
N TYR A 211 9.45 11.73 -1.97
CA TYR A 211 8.20 12.19 -1.35
C TYR A 211 8.36 12.38 0.18
N PHE A 212 9.05 11.47 0.87
CA PHE A 212 9.30 11.59 2.32
C PHE A 212 10.46 12.55 2.70
N GLY A 213 11.14 13.11 1.70
CA GLY A 213 12.31 13.98 1.88
C GLY A 213 13.65 13.25 1.99
N GLU A 214 13.70 11.95 1.70
CA GLU A 214 14.95 11.20 1.56
C GLU A 214 15.45 11.30 0.11
N HIS A 215 16.19 12.36 -0.19
CA HIS A 215 16.61 12.65 -1.56
C HIS A 215 17.63 11.63 -2.08
N ARG A 216 17.23 10.86 -3.10
CA ARG A 216 18.10 9.93 -3.83
C ARG A 216 17.92 10.10 -5.34
N GLN A 217 19.00 9.82 -6.08
CA GLN A 217 19.04 9.88 -7.55
C GLN A 217 19.37 8.53 -8.19
N THR A 218 20.02 7.62 -7.46
CA THR A 218 20.42 6.31 -7.98
C THR A 218 19.22 5.35 -8.05
N PRO A 219 18.88 4.80 -9.23
CA PRO A 219 17.80 3.83 -9.36
C PRO A 219 18.02 2.57 -8.51
N CYS A 220 16.94 1.99 -8.00
CA CYS A 220 17.03 0.91 -7.00
C CYS A 220 17.32 -0.49 -7.55
N GLN A 221 17.20 -0.69 -8.87
CA GLN A 221 17.38 -1.99 -9.54
C GLN A 221 16.43 -3.10 -9.04
N ASN A 222 15.38 -2.76 -8.29
CA ASN A 222 14.44 -3.69 -7.68
C ASN A 222 12.99 -3.16 -7.71
N CYS A 223 12.60 -2.49 -8.79
CA CYS A 223 11.20 -2.14 -9.07
C CYS A 223 10.89 -2.42 -10.53
N ASP A 224 9.61 -2.56 -10.87
CA ASP A 224 9.13 -2.76 -12.25
C ASP A 224 9.87 -1.89 -13.27
N ILE A 225 9.94 -0.57 -13.06
CA ILE A 225 10.59 0.36 -14.00
C ILE A 225 12.10 0.13 -14.12
N CYS A 226 12.78 -0.29 -13.05
CA CYS A 226 14.20 -0.60 -13.14
C CYS A 226 14.47 -1.95 -13.80
N LEU A 227 13.53 -2.89 -13.70
CA LEU A 227 13.67 -4.26 -14.20
C LEU A 227 13.19 -4.41 -15.65
N ASP A 228 12.18 -3.63 -16.03
CA ASP A 228 11.61 -3.54 -17.38
C ASP A 228 11.34 -2.05 -17.69
N PRO A 229 12.37 -1.29 -18.10
CA PRO A 229 12.23 0.13 -18.36
C PRO A 229 11.18 0.43 -19.44
N PRO A 230 10.35 1.47 -19.27
CA PRO A 230 9.36 1.84 -20.27
C PRO A 230 10.05 2.11 -21.60
N LYS A 231 9.52 1.51 -22.67
CA LYS A 231 10.02 1.74 -24.02
C LYS A 231 9.67 3.17 -24.40
N ASN A 232 10.67 4.01 -24.64
CA ASN A 232 10.45 5.36 -25.15
C ASN A 232 9.61 5.31 -26.42
N THR A 233 8.36 5.76 -26.37
CA THR A 233 7.54 6.09 -27.54
C THR A 233 7.96 7.44 -28.13
N MET A 234 9.26 7.59 -28.39
CA MET A 234 9.81 8.67 -29.19
C MET A 234 10.69 8.05 -30.27
N ALA A 235 10.05 7.77 -31.41
CA ALA A 235 10.65 7.66 -32.73
C ALA A 235 9.87 8.62 -33.64
#